data_AF-A0A354TQ95-F1
#
_entry.id   AF-A0A354TQ95-F1
#
_cell.length_a   1.000
_cell.length_b   1.000
_cell.length_c   1.000
_cell.angle_alpha   90.00
_cell.angle_beta   90.00
_cell.angle_gamma   90.00
#
_symmetry.space_group_name_H-M   'P 1'
#
loop_
_entity.id
_entity.type
_entity.pdbx_description
1 polymer ?
#
loop_
_entity_poly.entity_id
_entity_poly.type
_entity_poly.pdbx_seq_one_letter_code
_entity_poly.pdbx_strand_id
1 'polypeptide(L)'
;MDRELPAVNAQNFYIVATAPNEPSLQVKISGPYLTEQAARADLDAAIKEAADIDPSAENYEYTISKVESRKPGVIQHMAAHA
;
A
#
# COMPACT_ATOMS: atom_id res chain seq x y z
N MET A 1 -22.70 -7.86 16.44
CA MET A 1 -21.26 -8.09 16.64
C MET A 1 -20.55 -7.15 15.70
N ASP A 2 -20.48 -5.88 16.08
CA ASP A 2 -19.59 -4.91 15.43
C ASP A 2 -18.18 -5.45 15.60
N ARG A 3 -17.64 -6.04 14.52
CA ARG A 3 -16.22 -6.34 14.44
C ARG A 3 -15.53 -4.99 14.40
N GLU A 4 -15.13 -4.50 15.57
CA GLU A 4 -14.23 -3.38 15.72
C GLU A 4 -12.97 -3.74 14.92
N LEU A 5 -12.91 -3.24 13.68
CA LEU A 5 -11.70 -3.27 12.87
C LEU A 5 -10.63 -2.62 13.76
N PRO A 6 -9.53 -3.33 14.10
CA PRO A 6 -8.55 -2.83 15.05
C PRO A 6 -8.15 -1.45 14.55
N ALA A 7 -8.40 -0.45 15.39
CA ALA A 7 -8.34 0.97 15.04
C ALA A 7 -7.13 1.19 14.12
N VAL A 8 -7.44 1.46 12.85
CA VAL A 8 -6.48 1.89 11.84
C VAL A 8 -5.76 3.04 12.51
N ASN A 9 -4.50 2.81 12.93
CA ASN A 9 -3.72 3.86 13.55
C ASN A 9 -3.75 5.05 12.59
N ALA A 10 -3.60 6.27 13.10
CA ALA A 10 -3.55 7.47 12.26
C ALA A 10 -2.57 7.31 11.07
N GLN A 11 -1.60 6.38 11.19
CA GLN A 11 -0.68 5.94 10.16
C GLN A 11 -0.49 4.42 10.20
N ASN A 12 -0.64 3.74 9.06
CA ASN A 12 -0.38 2.29 8.90
C ASN A 12 0.67 2.04 7.83
N PHE A 13 1.34 0.89 7.90
CA PHE A 13 2.27 0.46 6.86
C PHE A 13 1.54 -0.33 5.78
N TYR A 14 1.91 -0.10 4.53
CA TYR A 14 1.39 -0.81 3.36
C TYR A 14 2.56 -1.26 2.50
N ILE A 15 2.39 -2.40 1.84
CA ILE A 15 3.27 -2.82 0.74
C ILE A 15 2.73 -2.15 -0.52
N VAL A 16 3.55 -1.30 -1.12
CA VAL A 16 3.22 -0.52 -2.32
C VAL A 16 4.10 -0.99 -3.46
N ALA A 17 3.52 -1.31 -4.60
CA ALA A 17 4.26 -1.55 -5.83
C ALA A 17 4.19 -0.34 -6.75
N THR A 18 5.32 -0.04 -7.38
CA THR A 18 5.49 1.05 -8.32
C THR A 18 5.99 0.46 -9.63
N ALA A 19 5.25 0.69 -10.72
CA ALA A 19 5.68 0.25 -12.03
C ALA A 19 6.91 1.07 -12.48
N PRO A 20 8.00 0.44 -12.97
CA PRO A 20 9.21 1.16 -13.36
C PRO A 20 8.98 2.11 -14.54
N ASN A 21 8.00 1.79 -15.39
CA ASN A 21 7.64 2.60 -16.56
C ASN A 21 6.66 3.74 -16.22
N GLU A 22 6.02 3.69 -15.06
CA GLU A 22 5.00 4.66 -14.65
C GLU A 22 5.09 4.93 -13.14
N PRO A 23 6.14 5.64 -12.68
CA PRO A 23 6.42 5.82 -11.24
C PRO A 23 5.35 6.66 -10.51
N SER A 24 4.49 7.36 -11.25
CA SER A 24 3.30 8.02 -10.73
C SER A 24 2.21 7.03 -10.29
N LEU A 25 2.21 5.81 -10.84
CA LEU A 25 1.25 4.77 -10.54
C LEU A 25 1.77 3.91 -9.36
N GLN A 26 1.37 4.31 -8.15
CA GLN A 26 1.62 3.55 -6.93
C GLN A 26 0.38 2.78 -6.52
N VAL A 27 0.50 1.46 -6.40
CA VAL A 27 -0.62 0.57 -6.04
C VAL A 27 -0.34 -0.08 -4.70
N LYS A 28 -1.32 -0.02 -3.79
CA LYS A 28 -1.25 -0.72 -2.49
C LYS A 28 -1.60 -2.18 -2.71
N ILE A 29 -0.62 -3.06 -2.55
CA ILE A 29 -0.77 -4.50 -2.81
C ILE A 29 -1.23 -5.22 -1.54
N SER A 30 -0.77 -4.79 -0.36
CA SER A 30 -1.17 -5.37 0.92
C SER A 30 -1.07 -4.39 2.10
N GLY A 31 -1.81 -4.69 3.17
CA GLY A 31 -1.98 -3.89 4.39
C GLY A 31 -3.46 -3.75 4.78
N PRO A 32 -3.77 -3.00 5.86
CA PRO A 32 -2.87 -2.21 6.70
C PRO A 32 -2.09 -3.04 7.73
N TYR A 33 -0.79 -2.79 7.83
CA TYR A 33 0.09 -3.34 8.87
C TYR A 33 0.28 -2.32 10.01
N LEU A 34 0.38 -2.82 11.24
CA LEU A 34 0.63 -1.99 12.43
C LEU A 34 2.12 -1.63 12.57
N THR A 35 3.01 -2.51 12.12
CA THR A 35 4.47 -2.33 12.20
C THR A 35 5.11 -2.59 10.85
N GLU A 36 6.26 -1.95 10.60
CA GLU A 36 7.06 -2.22 9.39
C GLU A 36 7.51 -3.69 9.34
N GLN A 37 7.83 -4.28 10.50
CA GLN A 37 8.28 -5.67 10.56
C GLN A 37 7.20 -6.67 10.12
N ALA A 38 5.93 -6.42 10.44
CA ALA A 38 4.82 -7.23 9.95
C ALA A 38 4.69 -7.10 8.42
N ALA A 39 4.79 -5.88 7.88
CA ALA A 39 4.79 -5.67 6.44
C ALA A 39 5.99 -6.34 5.74
N ARG A 40 7.18 -6.36 6.36
CA ARG A 40 8.37 -7.06 5.83
C ARG A 40 8.19 -8.57 5.82
N ALA A 41 7.54 -9.12 6.85
CA ALA A 41 7.29 -10.56 6.94
C ALA A 41 6.37 -11.05 5.82
N ASP A 42 5.38 -10.25 5.44
CA ASP A 42 4.44 -10.58 4.36
C ASP A 42 4.89 -10.09 2.97
N LEU A 43 6.01 -9.39 2.85
CA LEU A 43 6.45 -8.79 1.59
C LEU A 43 6.62 -9.82 0.48
N ASP A 44 7.32 -10.92 0.76
CA ASP A 44 7.56 -11.99 -0.22
C ASP A 44 6.26 -12.67 -0.68
N ALA A 45 5.33 -12.88 0.26
CA ALA A 45 4.01 -13.45 -0.06
C ALA A 45 3.20 -12.49 -0.94
N ALA A 46 3.15 -11.21 -0.58
CA ALA A 46 2.42 -10.19 -1.35
C ALA A 46 2.98 -10.02 -2.77
N ILE A 47 4.30 -10.13 -2.96
CA ILE A 47 4.92 -10.10 -4.29
C ILE A 47 4.48 -11.32 -5.11
N LYS A 48 4.53 -12.52 -4.52
CA LYS A 48 4.10 -13.76 -5.20
C LYS A 48 2.62 -13.73 -5.59
N GLU A 49 1.76 -13.24 -4.70
CA GLU A 49 0.33 -13.10 -5.01
C GLU A 49 0.09 -12.08 -6.13
N ALA A 50 0.83 -10.96 -6.14
CA ALA A 50 0.76 -10.00 -7.23
C ALA A 50 1.25 -10.59 -8.58
N ALA A 51 2.34 -11.35 -8.55
CA ALA A 51 2.91 -12.01 -9.73
C ALA A 51 2.01 -13.12 -10.30
N ASP A 52 1.25 -13.83 -9.45
CA ASP A 52 0.28 -14.83 -9.88
C ASP A 52 -0.88 -14.19 -10.67
N ILE A 53 -1.26 -12.95 -10.32
CA ILE A 53 -2.31 -12.19 -10.99
C ILE A 53 -1.78 -11.48 -12.25
N ASP A 54 -0.67 -10.76 -12.12
CA ASP A 54 0.03 -10.08 -13.20
C ASP A 54 1.52 -10.42 -13.13
N PRO A 55 2.04 -11.26 -14.05
CA PRO A 55 3.46 -11.61 -14.10
C PRO A 55 4.37 -10.39 -14.23
N SER A 56 3.86 -9.27 -14.76
CA SER A 56 4.62 -8.02 -14.87
C SER A 56 4.97 -7.43 -13.51
N ALA A 57 4.22 -7.78 -12.46
CA ALA A 57 4.43 -7.31 -11.11
C ALA A 57 5.80 -7.73 -10.54
N GLU A 58 6.40 -8.83 -11.02
CA GLU A 58 7.77 -9.23 -10.65
C GLU A 58 8.82 -8.15 -10.97
N ASN A 59 8.53 -7.27 -11.95
CA ASN A 59 9.42 -6.18 -12.36
C ASN A 59 9.09 -4.85 -11.65
N TYR A 60 8.12 -4.84 -10.74
CA TYR A 60 7.74 -3.61 -10.04
C TYR A 60 8.67 -3.38 -8.85
N GLU A 61 8.83 -2.11 -8.48
CA GLU A 61 9.56 -1.77 -7.26
C GLU A 61 8.59 -1.83 -6.07
N TYR A 62 8.89 -2.71 -5.12
CA TYR A 62 8.10 -2.87 -3.91
C TYR A 62 8.71 -2.11 -2.74
N THR A 63 7.92 -1.23 -2.13
CA THR A 63 8.34 -0.45 -0.96
C THR A 63 7.32 -0.59 0.16
N ILE A 64 7.79 -0.51 1.41
CA ILE A 64 6.91 -0.43 2.57
C ILE A 64 6.74 1.05 2.92
N SER A 65 5.53 1.55 2.69
CA SER A 65 5.21 2.96 2.89
C SER A 65 4.24 3.13 4.06
N LYS A 66 4.57 4.07 4.96
CA LYS A 66 3.68 4.46 6.05
C LYS A 66 2.68 5.48 5.52
N VAL A 67 1.45 5.05 5.29
CA VAL A 67 0.39 5.90 4.73
C VAL A 67 -0.54 6.34 5.84
N GLU A 68 -0.81 7.64 5.90
CA GLU A 68 -1.80 8.18 6.82
C GLU A 68 -3.18 7.61 6.48
N SER A 69 -3.81 6.96 7.46
CA SER A 69 -5.19 6.51 7.31
C SER A 69 -6.08 7.73 7.46
N ARG A 70 -6.28 8.47 6.37
CA ARG A 70 -7.22 9.58 6.38
C ARG A 70 -8.61 9.01 6.51
N LYS A 71 -9.36 9.55 7.47
CA LYS A 71 -10.81 9.32 7.59
C LYS A 71 -11.45 9.37 6.19
N PRO A 72 -12.31 8.41 5.83
CA PRO A 72 -13.11 8.53 4.61
C PRO A 72 -13.85 9.87 4.65
N GLY A 73 -13.58 10.75 3.68
CA GLY A 73 -14.18 12.09 3.58
C GLY A 73 -13.26 13.24 3.15
N VAL A 74 -11.93 13.07 3.11
CA VAL A 74 -11.01 14.13 2.63
C VAL A 74 -10.56 13.85 1.19
N ILE A 75 -11.27 14.44 0.23
CA ILE A 75 -10.79 14.56 -1.16
C ILE A 75 -9.70 15.64 -1.16
N GLN A 76 -8.43 15.26 -1.36
CA GLN A 76 -7.39 16.23 -1.68
C GLN A 76 -7.35 16.43 -3.19
N HIS A 77 -7.94 17.55 -3.65
CA HIS A 77 -7.56 18.14 -4.92
C HIS A 77 -6.11 18.61 -4.76
N MET A 78 -5.15 17.82 -5.26
CA MET A 78 -3.81 18.33 -5.55
C MET A 78 -3.99 19.32 -6.70
N ALA A 79 -4.27 20.58 -6.38
CA ALA A 79 -4.24 21.65 -7.36
C ALA A 79 -2.81 21.72 -7.91
N ALA A 80 -2.65 21.37 -9.19
CA ALA A 80 -1.44 21.69 -9.93
C ALA A 80 -1.29 23.21 -9.88
N HIS A 81 -0.21 23.67 -9.24
CA HIS A 81 0.14 25.09 -9.25
C HIS A 81 0.58 25.46 -10.67
N ALA A 82 0.00 26.53 -11.21
CA ALA A 82 0.42 27.15 -12.47
C ALA A 82 1.76 27.88 -12.32
#